data_AF-A0ABD7SRN5-F1
#
_entry.id   AF-A0ABD7SRN5-F1
#
_cell.length_a   1.000
_cell.length_b   1.000
_cell.length_c   1.000
_cell.angle_alpha   90.00
_cell.angle_beta   90.00
_cell.angle_gamma   90.00
#
_symmetry.space_group_name_H-M   'P 1'
#
loop_
_entity.id
_entity.type
_entity.pdbx_description
1 polymer ?
#
loop_
_entity_poly.entity_id
_entity_poly.type
_entity_poly.pdbx_seq_one_letter_code
_entity_poly.pdbx_strand_id
1 'polypeptide(L)'
;MREIQERIIREWNSALELNKIDKNQISTDLMPEISLALYYGGFAASGYNLFSFAEPLGEMLANTNASEVPIGMLKSPYPVYFIQFHRPFLWGKLEIAGCYIIDEPNVPALQILLVLKPINETAHWMASPSGYFYLPLPREPEAPLGVLIQKTIDSEISNKWEHATQSMPIDDASVIDVREQRAKRETMDLSSARFAIQESMEYVANCLCYLSSHNEFKSDYPIDSPDSLVNIYQNGKTEKQKQKAQSQLKSMGFLPITYVNLSAEISESSSQILDGAKSGKSIHWRRGHWRNQKKGKDLTITELVWIKPTLVGGSEVIDSVREYKVN
;
A
#
# COMPACT_ATOMS: atom_id res chain seq x y z
N MET A 1 19.24 7.53 -12.89
CA MET A 1 18.26 8.66 -12.91
C MET A 1 18.21 9.34 -14.28
N ARG A 2 19.33 9.88 -14.79
CA ARG A 2 19.40 10.55 -16.11
C ARG A 2 18.86 9.70 -17.28
N GLU A 3 19.21 8.42 -17.33
CA GLU A 3 18.73 7.50 -18.39
C GLU A 3 17.20 7.29 -18.36
N ILE A 4 16.60 7.21 -17.16
CA ILE A 4 15.15 7.07 -17.00
C ILE A 4 14.45 8.33 -17.49
N GLN A 5 14.98 9.49 -17.10
CA GLN A 5 14.48 10.78 -17.56
C GLN A 5 14.59 10.91 -19.09
N GLU A 6 15.73 10.58 -19.68
CA GLU A 6 15.93 10.61 -21.14
C GLU A 6 14.97 9.66 -21.87
N ARG A 7 14.69 8.49 -21.30
CA ARG A 7 13.71 7.54 -21.86
C ARG A 7 12.28 8.07 -21.78
N ILE A 8 11.86 8.60 -20.63
CA ILE A 8 10.54 9.21 -20.46
C ILE A 8 10.34 10.36 -21.45
N ILE A 9 11.32 11.26 -21.59
CA ILE A 9 11.27 12.37 -22.54
C ILE A 9 11.15 11.87 -23.98
N ARG A 10 11.87 10.79 -24.34
CA ARG A 10 11.79 10.21 -25.68
C ARG A 10 10.42 9.63 -26.00
N GLU A 11 9.87 8.83 -25.09
CA GLU A 11 8.51 8.28 -25.23
C GLU A 11 7.47 9.39 -25.31
N TRP A 12 7.69 10.49 -24.59
CA TRP A 12 6.81 11.66 -24.63
C TRP A 12 6.81 12.32 -26.01
N ASN A 13 7.99 12.66 -26.51
CA ASN A 13 8.12 13.28 -27.83
C ASN A 13 7.50 12.38 -28.92
N SER A 14 7.72 11.07 -28.84
CA SER A 14 7.10 10.08 -29.73
C SER A 14 5.56 10.08 -29.65
N ALA A 15 4.99 10.11 -28.44
CA ALA A 15 3.53 10.12 -28.26
C ALA A 15 2.87 11.42 -28.77
N LEU A 16 3.56 12.55 -28.62
CA LEU A 16 3.16 13.85 -29.18
C LEU A 16 3.20 13.84 -30.72
N GLU A 17 4.30 13.37 -31.30
CA GLU A 17 4.46 13.28 -32.76
C GLU A 17 3.40 12.39 -33.40
N LEU A 18 3.01 11.30 -32.70
CA LEU A 18 1.98 10.37 -33.16
C LEU A 18 0.54 10.83 -32.86
N ASN A 19 0.34 12.04 -32.31
CA ASN A 19 -0.97 12.57 -31.89
C ASN A 19 -1.75 11.60 -30.97
N LYS A 20 -1.05 10.78 -30.19
CA LYS A 20 -1.69 9.90 -29.19
C LYS A 20 -2.21 10.69 -27.99
N ILE A 21 -1.77 11.94 -27.86
CA ILE A 21 -2.06 12.80 -26.71
C ILE A 21 -2.29 14.23 -27.22
N ASP A 22 -3.35 14.87 -26.75
CA ASP A 22 -3.56 16.29 -26.99
C ASP A 22 -2.58 17.11 -26.14
N LYS A 23 -1.79 17.97 -26.78
CA LYS A 23 -0.82 18.87 -26.13
C LYS A 23 -1.43 19.70 -25.00
N ASN A 24 -2.74 19.99 -25.07
CA ASN A 24 -3.45 20.78 -24.07
C ASN A 24 -3.89 19.97 -22.84
N GLN A 25 -3.78 18.64 -22.87
CA GLN A 25 -4.19 17.73 -21.79
C GLN A 25 -3.00 17.17 -21.00
N ILE A 26 -1.78 17.66 -21.24
CA ILE A 26 -0.55 17.07 -20.71
C ILE A 26 -0.09 17.77 -19.45
N SER A 27 0.28 17.00 -18.42
CA SER A 27 1.07 17.50 -17.30
C SER A 27 2.50 17.75 -17.77
N THR A 28 2.99 18.99 -17.64
CA THR A 28 4.38 19.33 -17.98
C THR A 28 5.39 18.89 -16.91
N ASP A 29 4.91 18.36 -15.79
CA ASP A 29 5.75 17.92 -14.69
C ASP A 29 6.00 16.41 -14.74
N LEU A 30 7.26 16.06 -14.99
CA LEU A 30 7.71 14.67 -15.09
C LEU A 30 8.20 14.08 -13.76
N MET A 31 8.46 14.92 -12.75
CA MET A 31 9.06 14.45 -11.51
C MET A 31 8.24 13.37 -10.82
N PRO A 32 6.89 13.44 -10.76
CA PRO A 32 6.10 12.40 -10.14
C PRO A 32 6.25 11.04 -10.84
N GLU A 33 6.29 11.05 -12.16
CA GLU A 33 6.42 9.86 -13.00
C GLU A 33 7.83 9.25 -12.90
N ILE A 34 8.87 10.10 -12.82
CA ILE A 34 10.23 9.65 -12.54
C ILE A 34 10.30 9.00 -11.16
N SER A 35 9.69 9.60 -10.14
CA SER A 35 9.63 9.03 -8.79
C SER A 35 8.95 7.67 -8.80
N LEU A 36 7.73 7.57 -9.35
CA LEU A 36 7.01 6.29 -9.47
C LEU A 36 7.81 5.23 -10.24
N ALA A 37 8.49 5.62 -11.33
CA ALA A 37 9.35 4.72 -12.09
C ALA A 37 10.53 4.20 -11.25
N LEU A 38 11.09 5.00 -10.33
CA LEU A 38 12.14 4.55 -9.42
C LEU A 38 11.63 3.53 -8.41
N TYR A 39 10.46 3.76 -7.80
CA TYR A 39 9.83 2.80 -6.88
C TYR A 39 9.46 1.50 -7.58
N TYR A 40 8.85 1.60 -8.77
CA TYR A 40 8.56 0.43 -9.60
C TYR A 40 9.85 -0.31 -10.02
N GLY A 41 10.91 0.43 -10.35
CA GLY A 41 12.22 -0.14 -10.68
C GLY A 41 12.83 -0.92 -9.51
N GLY A 42 12.76 -0.37 -8.29
CA GLY A 42 13.18 -1.06 -7.07
C GLY A 42 12.34 -2.32 -6.82
N PHE A 43 11.02 -2.21 -6.92
CA PHE A 43 10.09 -3.33 -6.81
C PHE A 43 10.39 -4.45 -7.82
N ALA A 44 10.63 -4.09 -9.08
CA ALA A 44 10.99 -5.03 -10.14
C ALA A 44 12.35 -5.69 -9.89
N ALA A 45 13.34 -4.93 -9.43
CA ALA A 45 14.67 -5.43 -9.10
C ALA A 45 14.64 -6.39 -7.89
N SER A 46 13.74 -6.17 -6.94
CA SER A 46 13.55 -7.02 -5.76
C SER A 46 12.65 -8.25 -6.01
N GLY A 47 12.20 -8.47 -7.25
CA GLY A 47 11.48 -9.70 -7.63
C GLY A 47 9.95 -9.59 -7.69
N TYR A 48 9.39 -8.37 -7.73
CA TYR A 48 7.94 -8.13 -7.81
C TYR A 48 7.14 -8.70 -6.63
N ASN A 49 7.64 -8.54 -5.40
CA ASN A 49 6.99 -9.04 -4.19
C ASN A 49 5.68 -8.28 -3.91
N LEU A 50 4.56 -8.77 -4.44
CA LEU A 50 3.24 -8.16 -4.28
C LEU A 50 2.45 -8.92 -3.23
N PHE A 51 1.96 -8.23 -2.20
CA PHE A 51 1.05 -8.75 -1.18
C PHE A 51 -0.34 -8.18 -1.40
N SER A 52 -1.29 -9.03 -1.80
CA SER A 52 -2.68 -8.66 -1.98
C SER A 52 -3.50 -9.14 -0.80
N PHE A 53 -4.02 -8.21 0.00
CA PHE A 53 -4.89 -8.54 1.13
C PHE A 53 -6.31 -8.84 0.65
N ALA A 54 -6.82 -10.02 0.95
CA ALA A 54 -8.18 -10.38 0.60
C ALA A 54 -9.22 -9.67 1.47
N GLU A 55 -10.43 -9.50 0.93
CA GLU A 55 -11.53 -8.74 1.54
C GLU A 55 -11.83 -9.12 3.00
N PRO A 56 -11.99 -10.41 3.38
CA PRO A 56 -12.33 -10.74 4.77
C PRO A 56 -11.25 -10.33 5.77
N LEU A 57 -9.98 -10.57 5.43
CA LEU A 57 -8.85 -10.17 6.28
C LEU A 57 -8.68 -8.64 6.27
N GLY A 58 -8.82 -8.03 5.09
CA GLY A 58 -8.69 -6.59 4.92
C GLY A 58 -9.70 -5.81 5.74
N GLU A 59 -10.97 -6.23 5.76
CA GLU A 59 -12.00 -5.60 6.59
C GLU A 59 -11.69 -5.70 8.10
N MET A 60 -11.16 -6.85 8.54
CA MET A 60 -10.72 -6.99 9.93
C MET A 60 -9.51 -6.08 10.25
N LEU A 61 -8.55 -5.97 9.34
CA LEU A 61 -7.40 -5.07 9.53
C LEU A 61 -7.83 -3.59 9.51
N ALA A 62 -8.78 -3.20 8.66
CA ALA A 62 -9.37 -1.86 8.66
C ALA A 62 -10.07 -1.50 9.98
N ASN A 63 -10.58 -2.51 10.70
CA ASN A 63 -11.19 -2.37 12.02
C ASN A 63 -10.23 -2.69 13.18
N THR A 64 -8.91 -2.72 12.93
CA THR A 64 -7.86 -2.92 13.93
C THR A 64 -7.08 -1.63 14.15
N ASN A 65 -6.64 -1.39 15.38
CA ASN A 65 -5.76 -0.26 15.70
C ASN A 65 -4.31 -0.72 15.97
N ALA A 66 -3.35 -0.14 15.24
CA ALA A 66 -1.90 -0.32 15.40
C ALA A 66 -1.17 0.90 15.97
N SER A 67 -1.88 1.95 16.43
CA SER A 67 -1.29 3.24 16.85
C SER A 67 -0.19 3.10 17.89
N GLU A 68 -0.37 2.19 18.84
CA GLU A 68 0.53 1.97 19.98
C GLU A 68 1.70 1.02 19.66
N VAL A 69 1.73 0.40 18.48
CA VAL A 69 2.81 -0.52 18.11
C VAL A 69 4.08 0.30 17.85
N PRO A 70 5.21 0.00 18.50
CA PRO A 70 6.48 0.64 18.17
C PRO A 70 6.94 0.27 16.76
N ILE A 71 7.44 1.22 15.98
CA ILE A 71 7.93 0.93 14.61
C ILE A 71 9.05 -0.12 14.59
N GLY A 72 9.86 -0.22 15.65
CA GLY A 72 10.92 -1.22 15.78
C GLY A 72 10.42 -2.68 15.87
N MET A 73 9.12 -2.89 16.12
CA MET A 73 8.50 -4.22 16.11
C MET A 73 8.15 -4.69 14.70
N LEU A 74 8.14 -3.79 13.71
CA LEU A 74 7.86 -4.14 12.33
C LEU A 74 9.03 -4.89 11.71
N LYS A 75 8.70 -5.94 10.95
CA LYS A 75 9.63 -6.76 10.21
C LYS A 75 9.08 -6.93 8.80
N SER A 76 9.74 -6.29 7.85
CA SER A 76 9.36 -6.47 6.44
C SER A 76 9.76 -7.85 5.94
N PRO A 77 8.90 -8.52 5.16
CA PRO A 77 9.22 -9.80 4.55
C PRO A 77 10.28 -9.68 3.44
N TYR A 78 10.37 -8.50 2.81
CA TYR A 78 11.34 -8.18 1.76
C TYR A 78 11.81 -6.72 1.90
N PRO A 79 12.99 -6.36 1.39
CA PRO A 79 13.45 -4.96 1.42
C PRO A 79 12.57 -4.01 0.59
N VAL A 80 12.05 -4.49 -0.54
CA VAL A 80 11.12 -3.74 -1.40
C VAL A 80 9.96 -4.65 -1.82
N TYR A 81 8.74 -4.15 -1.63
CA TYR A 81 7.53 -4.88 -1.93
C TYR A 81 6.35 -3.91 -2.11
N PHE A 82 5.26 -4.43 -2.68
CA PHE A 82 4.02 -3.69 -2.86
C PHE A 82 2.93 -4.31 -1.99
N ILE A 83 2.17 -3.47 -1.28
CA ILE A 83 0.94 -3.87 -0.59
C ILE A 83 -0.23 -3.37 -1.43
N GLN A 84 -1.01 -4.30 -1.96
CA GLN A 84 -2.30 -4.01 -2.57
C GLN A 84 -3.39 -4.10 -1.50
N PHE A 85 -4.20 -3.06 -1.38
CA PHE A 85 -5.28 -3.01 -0.42
C PHE A 85 -6.45 -3.89 -0.85
N HIS A 86 -7.18 -4.41 0.12
CA HIS A 86 -8.42 -5.16 -0.14
C HIS A 86 -9.49 -4.31 -0.84
N ARG A 87 -9.55 -3.02 -0.51
CA ARG A 87 -10.36 -2.00 -1.18
C ARG A 87 -9.62 -0.67 -1.18
N PRO A 88 -9.89 0.21 -2.16
CA PRO A 88 -9.28 1.52 -2.18
C PRO A 88 -9.83 2.43 -1.08
N PHE A 89 -8.99 3.37 -0.62
CA PHE A 89 -9.42 4.50 0.21
C PHE A 89 -9.73 5.69 -0.68
N LEU A 90 -10.87 6.34 -0.44
CA LEU A 90 -11.39 7.38 -1.32
C LEU A 90 -10.94 8.77 -0.89
N TRP A 91 -10.47 9.54 -1.86
CA TRP A 91 -10.25 10.98 -1.74
C TRP A 91 -10.99 11.68 -2.89
N GLY A 92 -12.24 12.08 -2.62
CA GLY A 92 -13.13 12.61 -3.65
C GLY A 92 -13.42 11.56 -4.73
N LYS A 93 -12.90 11.78 -5.94
CA LYS A 93 -13.01 10.83 -7.07
C LYS A 93 -11.74 9.98 -7.27
N LEU A 94 -10.71 10.22 -6.46
CA LEU A 94 -9.45 9.50 -6.52
C LEU A 94 -9.45 8.34 -5.54
N GLU A 95 -8.73 7.28 -5.90
CA GLU A 95 -8.68 6.03 -5.15
C GLU A 95 -7.23 5.72 -4.79
N ILE A 96 -6.92 5.59 -3.49
CA ILE A 96 -5.64 5.07 -3.01
C ILE A 96 -5.76 3.55 -2.97
N ALA A 97 -5.09 2.86 -3.90
CA ALA A 97 -5.28 1.41 -4.12
C ALA A 97 -4.23 0.52 -3.44
N GLY A 98 -3.11 1.10 -3.02
CA GLY A 98 -2.01 0.35 -2.43
C GLY A 98 -0.80 1.24 -2.18
N CYS A 99 0.31 0.61 -1.85
CA CYS A 99 1.56 1.32 -1.60
C CYS A 99 2.81 0.49 -1.88
N TYR A 100 3.87 1.18 -2.29
CA TYR A 100 5.22 0.63 -2.25
C TYR A 100 5.82 0.82 -0.86
N ILE A 101 6.49 -0.22 -0.38
CA ILE A 101 7.27 -0.19 0.86
C ILE A 101 8.74 -0.40 0.51
N ILE A 102 9.60 0.47 1.03
CA ILE A 102 11.06 0.26 1.04
C ILE A 102 11.52 0.25 2.50
N ASP A 103 11.92 -0.93 2.96
CA ASP A 103 12.47 -1.22 4.28
C ASP A 103 13.92 -1.68 4.11
N GLU A 104 14.80 -0.75 3.76
CA GLU A 104 16.24 -1.01 3.67
C GLU A 104 16.98 -0.54 4.92
N PRO A 105 17.91 -1.33 5.49
CA PRO A 105 18.67 -0.95 6.68
C PRO A 105 19.49 0.33 6.54
N ASN A 106 19.95 0.63 5.32
CA ASN A 106 20.75 1.82 5.03
C ASN A 106 19.90 3.08 4.84
N VAL A 107 18.57 2.95 4.80
CA VAL A 107 17.64 4.06 4.67
C VAL A 107 17.13 4.43 6.06
N PRO A 108 17.27 5.69 6.49
CA PRO A 108 16.96 6.12 7.87
C PRO A 108 15.45 6.13 8.19
N ALA A 109 14.61 5.81 7.21
CA ALA A 109 13.17 5.78 7.32
C ALA A 109 12.61 4.54 6.62
N LEU A 110 11.48 4.03 7.12
CA LEU A 110 10.62 3.14 6.37
C LEU A 110 9.87 3.97 5.33
N GLN A 111 10.21 3.82 4.06
CA GLN A 111 9.57 4.62 3.01
C GLN A 111 8.27 3.99 2.58
N ILE A 112 7.21 4.78 2.60
CA ILE A 112 5.88 4.39 2.15
C ILE A 112 5.46 5.35 1.04
N LEU A 113 5.16 4.79 -0.14
CA LEU A 113 4.61 5.56 -1.26
C LEU A 113 3.22 5.03 -1.57
N LEU A 114 2.18 5.78 -1.16
CA LEU A 114 0.79 5.48 -1.48
C LEU A 114 0.52 5.80 -2.95
N VAL A 115 -0.08 4.87 -3.68
CA VAL A 115 -0.34 5.02 -5.12
C VAL A 115 -1.81 5.35 -5.36
N LEU A 116 -2.04 6.39 -6.14
CA LEU A 116 -3.36 6.77 -6.63
C LEU A 116 -3.66 6.07 -7.95
N LYS A 117 -4.84 5.50 -8.03
CA LYS A 117 -5.38 4.95 -9.26
C LYS A 117 -5.61 6.07 -10.29
N PRO A 118 -5.22 5.90 -11.56
CA PRO A 118 -5.55 6.86 -12.61
C PRO A 118 -7.06 7.04 -12.74
N ILE A 119 -7.53 8.27 -12.96
CA ILE A 119 -8.95 8.55 -13.21
C ILE A 119 -9.42 7.87 -14.49
N ASN A 120 -8.54 7.82 -15.51
CA ASN A 120 -8.82 7.15 -16.77
C ASN A 120 -7.71 6.14 -17.09
N GLU A 121 -7.97 4.87 -16.80
CA GLU A 121 -7.06 3.76 -17.06
C GLU A 121 -6.80 3.53 -18.56
N THR A 122 -7.70 3.98 -19.43
CA THR A 122 -7.57 3.84 -20.90
C THR A 122 -6.84 5.02 -21.53
N ALA A 123 -6.69 6.13 -20.81
CA ALA A 123 -5.93 7.26 -21.29
C ALA A 123 -4.43 6.91 -21.29
N HIS A 124 -3.69 7.57 -22.17
CA HIS A 124 -2.24 7.52 -22.09
C HIS A 124 -1.81 8.05 -20.71
N TRP A 125 -0.88 7.37 -20.06
CA TRP A 125 -0.44 7.69 -18.69
C TRP A 125 0.01 9.16 -18.52
N MET A 126 0.58 9.78 -19.56
CA MET A 126 0.92 11.22 -19.53
C MET A 126 -0.28 12.18 -19.53
N ALA A 127 -1.45 11.73 -19.99
CA ALA A 127 -2.72 12.49 -19.97
C ALA A 127 -3.55 12.19 -18.72
N SER A 128 -3.31 11.05 -18.06
CA SER A 128 -3.89 10.70 -16.77
C SER A 128 -2.78 10.16 -15.85
N PRO A 129 -1.87 11.04 -15.38
CA PRO A 129 -0.72 10.61 -14.57
C PRO A 129 -1.19 9.98 -13.28
N SER A 130 -0.47 8.95 -12.85
CA SER A 130 -0.68 8.34 -11.54
C SER A 130 -0.17 9.29 -10.47
N GLY A 131 -1.05 9.68 -9.55
CA GLY A 131 -0.64 10.44 -8.38
C GLY A 131 -0.04 9.54 -7.31
N TYR A 132 0.71 10.13 -6.37
CA TYR A 132 1.16 9.42 -5.18
C TYR A 132 1.30 10.34 -3.98
N PHE A 133 1.35 9.73 -2.79
CA PHE A 133 1.77 10.39 -1.55
C PHE A 133 3.01 9.69 -1.00
N TYR A 134 4.07 10.46 -0.74
CA TYR A 134 5.30 9.96 -0.15
C TYR A 134 5.32 10.28 1.35
N LEU A 135 5.39 9.24 2.18
CA LEU A 135 5.20 9.31 3.62
C LEU A 135 6.29 8.48 4.34
N PRO A 136 7.52 9.01 4.46
CA PRO A 136 8.62 8.30 5.10
C PRO A 136 8.46 8.30 6.62
N LEU A 137 8.32 7.12 7.22
CA LEU A 137 8.27 6.98 8.68
C LEU A 137 9.69 6.88 9.25
N PRO A 138 10.15 7.81 10.11
CA PRO A 138 11.49 7.76 10.66
C PRO A 138 11.66 6.53 11.58
N ARG A 139 12.83 5.88 11.53
CA ARG A 139 13.12 4.73 12.38
C ARG A 139 13.53 5.15 13.79
N GLU A 140 12.55 5.56 14.57
CA GLU A 140 12.67 5.77 16.02
C GLU A 140 12.15 4.50 16.72
N PRO A 141 12.99 3.52 17.13
CA PRO A 141 12.53 2.14 17.41
C PRO A 141 11.38 2.01 18.42
N GLU A 142 11.38 2.87 19.43
CA GLU A 142 10.39 2.91 20.51
C GLU A 142 9.17 3.79 20.19
N ALA A 143 9.22 4.57 19.11
CA ALA A 143 8.15 5.50 18.77
C ALA A 143 6.91 4.75 18.26
N PRO A 144 5.71 5.04 18.82
CA PRO A 144 4.47 4.44 18.35
C PRO A 144 4.12 4.84 16.92
N LEU A 145 3.65 3.89 16.11
CA LEU A 145 3.29 4.11 14.71
C LEU A 145 2.26 5.24 14.53
N GLY A 146 1.27 5.35 15.42
CA GLY A 146 0.25 6.40 15.33
C GLY A 146 0.84 7.81 15.43
N VAL A 147 1.81 8.00 16.34
CA VAL A 147 2.52 9.28 16.50
C VAL A 147 3.38 9.57 15.27
N LEU A 148 4.10 8.56 14.76
CA LEU A 148 4.94 8.71 13.58
C LEU A 148 4.14 9.04 12.32
N ILE A 149 3.02 8.36 12.10
CA ILE A 149 2.11 8.62 10.97
C ILE A 149 1.61 10.06 11.03
N GLN A 150 1.10 10.47 12.18
CA GLN A 150 0.56 11.82 12.38
C GLN A 150 1.64 12.88 12.12
N LYS A 151 2.81 12.73 12.76
CA LYS A 151 3.98 13.62 12.57
C LYS A 151 4.42 13.69 11.11
N THR A 152 4.43 12.57 10.40
CA THR A 152 4.85 12.50 8.99
C THR A 152 3.87 13.23 8.08
N ILE A 153 2.57 13.00 8.26
CA ILE A 153 1.52 13.69 7.48
C ILE A 153 1.56 15.20 7.75
N ASP A 154 1.68 15.61 9.01
CA ASP A 154 1.78 17.03 9.38
C ASP A 154 3.02 17.67 8.78
N SER A 155 4.18 17.01 8.89
CA SER A 155 5.44 17.51 8.33
C SER A 155 5.38 17.64 6.82
N GLU A 156 4.80 16.65 6.11
CA GLU A 156 4.67 16.70 4.65
C GLU A 156 3.75 17.85 4.21
N ILE A 157 2.60 18.03 4.87
CA ILE A 157 1.69 19.16 4.60
C ILE A 157 2.41 20.49 4.85
N SER A 158 3.11 20.63 5.98
CA SER A 158 3.85 21.85 6.33
C SER A 158 4.97 22.14 5.34
N ASN A 159 5.80 21.16 5.00
CA ASN A 159 6.90 21.31 4.05
C ASN A 159 6.40 21.73 2.67
N LYS A 160 5.30 21.10 2.18
CA LYS A 160 4.69 21.49 0.91
C LYS A 160 4.12 22.91 0.95
N TRP A 161 3.50 23.30 2.07
CA TRP A 161 2.99 24.66 2.25
C TRP A 161 4.11 25.71 2.30
N GLU A 162 5.21 25.43 3.00
CA GLU A 162 6.39 26.29 3.04
C GLU A 162 7.00 26.43 1.64
N HIS A 163 7.22 25.32 0.93
CA HIS A 163 7.68 25.36 -0.45
C HIS A 163 6.72 26.11 -1.38
N ALA A 164 5.41 26.09 -1.09
CA ALA A 164 4.40 26.81 -1.86
C ALA A 164 4.35 28.31 -1.62
N THR A 165 4.79 28.76 -0.45
CA THR A 165 4.68 30.15 0.01
C THR A 165 6.02 30.88 0.00
N GLN A 166 7.14 30.16 -0.13
CA GLN A 166 8.45 30.75 -0.37
C GLN A 166 8.47 31.43 -1.76
N SER A 167 8.59 32.76 -1.75
CA SER A 167 8.83 33.54 -2.95
C SER A 167 10.27 33.31 -3.42
N MET A 168 10.44 32.89 -4.67
CA MET A 168 11.76 32.98 -5.31
C MET A 168 11.96 34.39 -5.89
N PRO A 169 13.17 34.96 -5.82
CA PRO A 169 13.46 36.20 -6.53
C PRO A 169 13.43 35.91 -8.03
N ILE A 170 12.39 36.40 -8.70
CA ILE A 170 12.33 36.45 -10.17
C ILE A 170 12.68 37.88 -10.55
N ASP A 171 13.87 38.08 -11.10
CA ASP A 171 14.36 39.40 -11.53
C ASP A 171 13.71 39.89 -12.84
N ASP A 172 12.88 39.06 -13.48
CA ASP A 172 12.27 39.35 -14.79
C ASP A 172 10.73 39.31 -14.74
N ALA A 173 10.11 40.49 -14.86
CA ALA A 173 8.66 40.69 -14.80
C ALA A 173 7.86 40.01 -15.93
N SER A 174 8.54 39.42 -16.93
CA SER A 174 7.92 38.69 -18.04
C SER A 174 7.67 37.20 -17.77
N VAL A 175 8.23 36.66 -16.67
CA VAL A 175 8.10 35.24 -16.31
C VAL A 175 6.95 35.06 -15.32
N ILE A 176 5.86 34.43 -15.75
CA ILE A 176 4.76 34.02 -14.87
C ILE A 176 5.24 32.80 -14.07
N ASP A 177 5.33 32.93 -12.74
CA ASP A 177 5.67 31.79 -11.88
C ASP A 177 4.48 30.82 -11.75
N VAL A 178 4.44 29.82 -12.63
CA VAL A 178 3.43 28.73 -12.58
C VAL A 178 3.67 27.80 -11.38
N ARG A 179 4.81 27.90 -10.68
CA ARG A 179 5.18 27.02 -9.55
C ARG A 179 4.45 27.39 -8.27
N GLU A 180 4.21 28.69 -8.02
CA GLU A 180 3.41 29.13 -6.86
C GLU A 180 1.97 28.61 -6.96
N GLN A 181 1.37 28.66 -8.16
CA GLN A 181 0.05 28.09 -8.41
C GLN A 181 0.03 26.56 -8.27
N ARG A 182 1.08 25.89 -8.74
CA ARG A 182 1.26 24.44 -8.60
C ARG A 182 1.38 24.02 -7.14
N ALA A 183 2.24 24.68 -6.37
CA ALA A 183 2.51 24.33 -4.99
C ALA A 183 1.29 24.64 -4.09
N LYS A 184 0.53 25.71 -4.38
CA LYS A 184 -0.79 25.95 -3.78
C LYS A 184 -1.77 24.80 -4.09
N ARG A 185 -1.81 24.32 -5.33
CA ARG A 185 -2.66 23.18 -5.73
C ARG A 185 -2.25 21.88 -5.03
N GLU A 186 -0.97 21.50 -5.05
CA GLU A 186 -0.47 20.30 -4.38
C GLU A 186 -0.68 20.33 -2.86
N THR A 187 -0.61 21.51 -2.23
CA THR A 187 -0.84 21.66 -0.80
C THR A 187 -2.32 21.63 -0.43
N MET A 188 -3.18 22.24 -1.25
CA MET A 188 -4.64 22.09 -1.13
C MET A 188 -5.06 20.62 -1.33
N ASP A 189 -4.38 19.92 -2.25
CA ASP A 189 -4.62 18.52 -2.53
C ASP A 189 -4.27 17.65 -1.30
N LEU A 190 -3.07 17.79 -0.73
CA LEU A 190 -2.66 17.05 0.49
C LEU A 190 -3.51 17.37 1.72
N SER A 191 -3.82 18.64 1.96
CA SER A 191 -4.66 19.02 3.11
C SER A 191 -6.08 18.48 2.97
N SER A 192 -6.65 18.47 1.76
CA SER A 192 -7.95 17.85 1.50
C SER A 192 -7.92 16.32 1.53
N ALA A 193 -6.78 15.72 1.19
CA ALA A 193 -6.55 14.27 1.22
C ALA A 193 -6.24 13.72 2.62
N ARG A 194 -6.01 14.58 3.61
CA ARG A 194 -5.52 14.21 4.96
C ARG A 194 -6.25 13.01 5.56
N PHE A 195 -7.58 13.00 5.54
CA PHE A 195 -8.36 11.91 6.10
C PHE A 195 -8.12 10.58 5.36
N ALA A 196 -8.15 10.59 4.03
CA ALA A 196 -7.90 9.41 3.22
C ALA A 196 -6.47 8.88 3.39
N ILE A 197 -5.49 9.78 3.50
CA ILE A 197 -4.09 9.45 3.78
C ILE A 197 -3.96 8.82 5.17
N GLN A 198 -4.58 9.42 6.19
CA GLN A 198 -4.55 8.90 7.56
C GLN A 198 -5.14 7.49 7.62
N GLU A 199 -6.34 7.27 7.08
CA GLU A 199 -6.98 5.94 7.03
C GLU A 199 -6.13 4.92 6.28
N SER A 200 -5.56 5.32 5.13
CA SER A 200 -4.67 4.46 4.34
C SER A 200 -3.41 4.09 5.13
N MET A 201 -2.78 5.04 5.82
CA MET A 201 -1.57 4.79 6.60
C MET A 201 -1.82 3.95 7.85
N GLU A 202 -2.96 4.14 8.52
CA GLU A 202 -3.40 3.28 9.62
C GLU A 202 -3.64 1.84 9.12
N TYR A 203 -4.25 1.69 7.94
CA TYR A 203 -4.42 0.39 7.31
C TYR A 203 -3.08 -0.24 6.93
N VAL A 204 -2.16 0.53 6.33
CA VAL A 204 -0.79 0.07 6.03
C VAL A 204 -0.08 -0.38 7.32
N ALA A 205 -0.18 0.35 8.42
CA ALA A 205 0.39 -0.05 9.69
C ALA A 205 -0.14 -1.41 10.17
N ASN A 206 -1.44 -1.65 10.04
CA ASN A 206 -2.05 -2.94 10.35
C ASN A 206 -1.55 -4.07 9.42
N CYS A 207 -1.44 -3.80 8.11
CA CYS A 207 -0.87 -4.74 7.15
C CYS A 207 0.58 -5.09 7.51
N LEU A 208 1.41 -4.09 7.84
CA LEU A 208 2.80 -4.30 8.24
C LEU A 208 2.90 -5.11 9.54
N CYS A 209 2.06 -4.83 10.53
CA CYS A 209 1.98 -5.64 11.75
C CYS A 209 1.64 -7.11 11.43
N TYR A 210 0.68 -7.33 10.53
CA TYR A 210 0.29 -8.67 10.10
C TYR A 210 1.43 -9.40 9.39
N LEU A 211 2.11 -8.74 8.46
CA LEU A 211 3.27 -9.29 7.77
C LEU A 211 4.46 -9.53 8.71
N SER A 212 4.54 -8.79 9.82
CA SER A 212 5.58 -8.97 10.84
C SER A 212 5.31 -10.16 11.76
N SER A 213 4.03 -10.47 12.01
CA SER A 213 3.61 -11.55 12.91
C SER A 213 3.37 -12.89 12.22
N HIS A 214 3.28 -12.92 10.89
CA HIS A 214 3.07 -14.13 10.09
C HIS A 214 4.24 -14.31 9.12
N ASN A 215 4.63 -15.56 8.86
CA ASN A 215 5.79 -15.90 8.04
C ASN A 215 5.48 -16.84 6.87
N GLU A 216 4.27 -17.40 6.82
CA GLU A 216 3.83 -18.31 5.76
C GLU A 216 2.83 -17.60 4.85
N PHE A 217 3.26 -17.32 3.62
CA PHE A 217 2.41 -16.75 2.60
C PHE A 217 2.43 -17.62 1.35
N LYS A 218 1.27 -17.76 0.71
CA LYS A 218 1.13 -18.50 -0.53
C LYS A 218 1.11 -17.52 -1.71
N SER A 219 2.04 -17.71 -2.63
CA SER A 219 2.05 -16.98 -3.90
C SER A 219 1.42 -17.84 -5.01
N ASP A 220 0.61 -17.20 -5.84
CA ASP A 220 0.00 -17.81 -7.02
C ASP A 220 -0.08 -16.80 -8.18
N TYR A 221 -0.43 -17.26 -9.37
CA TYR A 221 -0.68 -16.36 -10.51
C TYR A 221 -2.12 -15.83 -10.50
N PRO A 222 -2.36 -14.63 -11.07
CA PRO A 222 -3.69 -14.09 -11.28
C PRO A 222 -4.62 -15.08 -12.00
N ILE A 223 -5.93 -15.02 -11.69
CA ILE A 223 -6.94 -15.94 -12.25
C ILE A 223 -7.08 -15.86 -13.78
N ASP A 224 -6.73 -14.72 -14.36
CA ASP A 224 -6.73 -14.47 -15.81
C ASP A 224 -5.42 -14.92 -16.50
N SER A 225 -4.47 -15.49 -15.74
CA SER A 225 -3.23 -16.04 -16.28
C SER A 225 -3.51 -17.33 -17.08
N PRO A 226 -2.76 -17.62 -18.16
CA PRO A 226 -2.93 -18.85 -18.92
C PRO A 226 -2.64 -20.12 -18.08
N ASP A 227 -3.68 -20.89 -17.76
CA ASP A 227 -3.61 -22.13 -16.95
C ASP A 227 -2.54 -23.11 -17.45
N SER A 228 -2.38 -23.23 -18.77
CA SER A 228 -1.39 -24.13 -19.37
C SER A 228 0.03 -23.75 -18.98
N LEU A 229 0.36 -22.45 -18.95
CA LEU A 229 1.67 -21.96 -18.54
C LEU A 229 1.85 -22.04 -17.03
N VAL A 230 0.82 -21.72 -16.25
CA VAL A 230 0.84 -21.83 -14.78
C VAL A 230 1.10 -23.29 -14.37
N ASN A 231 0.41 -24.25 -15.00
CA ASN A 231 0.61 -25.68 -14.74
C ASN A 231 2.03 -26.14 -15.12
N ILE A 232 2.57 -25.69 -16.27
CA ILE A 232 3.96 -26.00 -16.65
C ILE A 232 4.94 -25.42 -15.63
N TYR A 233 4.71 -24.21 -15.14
CA TYR A 233 5.55 -23.58 -14.12
C TYR A 233 5.52 -24.36 -12.80
N GLN A 234 4.34 -24.74 -12.32
CA GLN A 234 4.19 -25.45 -11.05
C GLN A 234 4.68 -26.91 -11.14
N ASN A 235 4.24 -27.64 -12.17
CA ASN A 235 4.37 -29.11 -12.27
C ASN A 235 5.38 -29.58 -13.33
N GLY A 236 6.09 -28.66 -14.00
CA GLY A 236 7.08 -28.99 -15.03
C GLY A 236 8.15 -29.95 -14.52
N LYS A 237 8.54 -30.93 -15.35
CA LYS A 237 9.50 -31.98 -14.97
C LYS A 237 10.93 -31.47 -14.84
N THR A 238 11.26 -30.38 -15.53
CA THR A 238 12.62 -29.83 -15.58
C THR A 238 12.61 -28.35 -15.23
N GLU A 239 13.65 -27.89 -14.56
CA GLU A 239 13.81 -26.48 -14.17
C GLU A 239 13.78 -25.54 -15.38
N LYS A 240 14.37 -25.96 -16.51
CA LYS A 240 14.35 -25.19 -17.77
C LYS A 240 12.93 -24.98 -18.30
N GLN A 241 12.03 -25.96 -18.17
CA GLN A 241 10.63 -25.82 -18.58
C GLN A 241 9.91 -24.81 -17.68
N LYS A 242 10.14 -24.89 -16.36
CA LYS A 242 9.54 -23.95 -15.39
C LYS A 242 9.98 -22.52 -15.66
N GLN A 243 11.28 -22.28 -15.83
CA GLN A 243 11.83 -20.96 -16.16
C GLN A 243 11.32 -20.41 -17.48
N LYS A 244 11.16 -21.27 -18.51
CA LYS A 244 10.58 -20.84 -19.79
C LYS A 244 9.13 -20.41 -19.63
N ALA A 245 8.31 -21.18 -18.91
CA ALA A 245 6.92 -20.82 -18.65
C ALA A 245 6.81 -19.53 -17.83
N GLN A 246 7.63 -19.38 -16.78
CA GLN A 246 7.72 -18.15 -16.00
C GLN A 246 8.10 -16.93 -16.85
N SER A 247 9.11 -17.08 -17.72
CA SER A 247 9.52 -16.00 -18.62
C SER A 247 8.42 -15.63 -19.62
N GLN A 248 7.64 -16.60 -20.09
CA GLN A 248 6.50 -16.34 -20.98
C GLN A 248 5.38 -15.61 -20.23
N LEU A 249 4.99 -16.09 -19.05
CA LEU A 249 4.01 -15.42 -18.18
C LEU A 249 4.42 -13.97 -17.91
N LYS A 250 5.68 -13.75 -17.51
CA LYS A 250 6.23 -12.42 -17.28
C LYS A 250 6.20 -11.53 -18.52
N SER A 251 6.52 -12.07 -19.71
CA SER A 251 6.47 -11.30 -20.96
C SER A 251 5.06 -10.88 -21.37
N MET A 252 4.05 -11.62 -20.90
CA MET A 252 2.63 -11.31 -21.10
C MET A 252 2.08 -10.38 -20.01
N GLY A 253 2.90 -9.98 -19.02
CA GLY A 253 2.50 -9.12 -17.91
C GLY A 253 1.98 -9.86 -16.68
N PHE A 254 1.94 -11.20 -16.69
CA PHE A 254 1.52 -11.99 -15.54
C PHE A 254 2.67 -12.17 -14.56
N LEU A 255 2.47 -11.71 -13.33
CA LEU A 255 3.41 -11.79 -12.22
C LEU A 255 2.78 -12.57 -11.06
N PRO A 256 3.57 -13.31 -10.27
CA PRO A 256 3.05 -13.97 -9.07
C PRO A 256 2.57 -12.93 -8.04
N ILE A 257 1.42 -13.21 -7.44
CA ILE A 257 0.78 -12.43 -6.38
C ILE A 257 0.79 -13.26 -5.12
N THR A 258 1.23 -12.67 -4.02
CA THR A 258 1.12 -13.28 -2.69
C THR A 258 -0.22 -12.90 -2.09
N TYR A 259 -1.15 -13.86 -2.07
CA TYR A 259 -2.48 -13.63 -1.53
C TYR A 259 -2.45 -13.80 -0.01
N VAL A 260 -2.71 -12.70 0.69
CA VAL A 260 -2.78 -12.67 2.14
C VAL A 260 -4.23 -12.88 2.56
N ASN A 261 -4.51 -14.10 3.00
CA ASN A 261 -5.82 -14.54 3.43
C ASN A 261 -5.83 -14.81 4.94
N LEU A 262 -7.03 -14.84 5.50
CA LEU A 262 -7.22 -15.46 6.80
C LEU A 262 -6.80 -16.93 6.70
N SER A 263 -5.99 -17.44 7.63
CA SER A 263 -5.57 -18.85 7.57
C SER A 263 -6.79 -19.78 7.50
N ALA A 264 -6.65 -20.90 6.82
CA ALA A 264 -7.75 -21.81 6.49
C ALA A 264 -8.55 -22.29 7.73
N GLU A 265 -7.91 -22.35 8.90
CA GLU A 265 -8.56 -22.66 10.19
C GLU A 265 -9.66 -21.66 10.60
N ILE A 266 -9.70 -20.48 9.99
CA ILE A 266 -10.58 -19.37 10.39
C ILE A 266 -11.62 -19.04 9.30
N SER A 267 -11.40 -19.49 8.05
CA SER A 267 -12.30 -19.19 6.92
C SER A 267 -13.69 -19.84 7.05
N GLU A 268 -13.80 -20.91 7.87
CA GLU A 268 -15.08 -21.55 8.19
C GLU A 268 -15.94 -20.72 9.16
N SER A 269 -15.34 -19.82 9.93
CA SER A 269 -16.05 -18.98 10.91
C SER A 269 -16.56 -17.66 10.31
N SER A 270 -15.87 -17.14 9.30
CA SER A 270 -16.18 -15.82 8.69
C SER A 270 -17.26 -15.86 7.60
N SER A 271 -17.53 -17.03 7.02
CA SER A 271 -18.52 -17.20 5.94
C SER A 271 -19.98 -17.14 6.41
N GLN A 272 -20.23 -17.06 7.73
CA GLN A 272 -21.57 -16.87 8.31
C GLN A 272 -21.93 -15.41 8.60
N ILE A 273 -21.05 -14.44 8.28
CA ILE A 273 -21.20 -13.04 8.70
C ILE A 273 -22.27 -12.27 7.89
N LEU A 274 -22.68 -12.74 6.71
CA LEU A 274 -23.46 -11.93 5.76
C LEU A 274 -24.99 -12.14 5.75
N ASP A 275 -25.55 -13.06 6.54
CA ASP A 275 -27.00 -13.27 6.59
C ASP A 275 -27.55 -13.14 8.02
N GLY A 276 -28.06 -11.96 8.38
CA GLY A 276 -28.53 -11.74 9.75
C GLY A 276 -29.17 -10.42 10.13
N ALA A 277 -29.86 -9.72 9.23
CA ALA A 277 -30.64 -8.53 9.60
C ALA A 277 -32.00 -8.92 10.24
N LYS A 278 -32.00 -9.47 11.47
CA LYS A 278 -33.23 -9.80 12.22
C LYS A 278 -33.23 -9.50 13.73
N SER A 279 -32.28 -8.71 14.23
CA SER A 279 -32.30 -8.27 15.63
C SER A 279 -32.23 -6.75 15.70
N GLY A 280 -33.13 -6.11 16.46
CA GLY A 280 -33.18 -4.66 16.68
C GLY A 280 -32.01 -4.08 17.48
N LYS A 281 -30.86 -4.77 17.52
CA LYS A 281 -29.61 -4.27 18.09
C LYS A 281 -28.74 -3.71 16.96
N SER A 282 -28.17 -2.53 17.16
CA SER A 282 -27.23 -1.95 16.20
C SER A 282 -25.99 -2.84 16.08
N ILE A 283 -25.79 -3.39 14.88
CA ILE A 283 -24.60 -4.16 14.54
C ILE A 283 -23.42 -3.17 14.47
N HIS A 284 -22.36 -3.43 15.23
CA HIS A 284 -21.16 -2.59 15.21
C HIS A 284 -19.90 -3.42 15.45
N TRP A 285 -18.78 -2.93 14.93
CA TRP A 285 -17.47 -3.52 15.19
C TRP A 285 -16.99 -3.14 16.58
N ARG A 286 -16.58 -4.15 17.36
CA ARG A 286 -15.63 -3.93 18.46
C ARG A 286 -14.23 -3.96 17.86
N ARG A 287 -13.53 -2.82 17.93
CA ARG A 287 -12.21 -2.65 17.34
C ARG A 287 -11.21 -3.69 17.86
N GLY A 288 -10.43 -4.23 16.92
CA GLY A 288 -9.26 -5.05 17.21
C GLY A 288 -8.07 -4.19 17.60
N HIS A 289 -7.03 -4.80 18.14
CA HIS A 289 -5.76 -4.11 18.40
C HIS A 289 -4.59 -5.09 18.40
N TRP A 290 -3.39 -4.55 18.29
CA TRP A 290 -2.16 -5.31 18.43
C TRP A 290 -1.66 -5.25 19.87
N ARG A 291 -1.20 -6.38 20.38
CA ARG A 291 -0.66 -6.50 21.73
C ARG A 291 0.74 -7.08 21.67
N ASN A 292 1.69 -6.37 22.25
CA ASN A 292 3.02 -6.93 22.49
C ASN A 292 2.95 -7.92 23.65
N GLN A 293 3.20 -9.19 23.39
CA GLN A 293 3.13 -10.27 24.37
C GLN A 293 4.52 -10.88 24.58
N LYS A 294 4.98 -10.88 25.84
CA LYS A 294 6.21 -11.57 26.22
C LYS A 294 5.99 -13.09 26.20
N LYS A 295 7.00 -13.81 25.72
CA LYS A 295 7.01 -15.26 25.51
C LYS A 295 8.41 -15.83 25.79
N GLY A 296 8.49 -17.16 25.84
CA GLY A 296 9.73 -17.89 26.02
C GLY A 296 10.14 -18.05 27.48
N LYS A 297 11.24 -18.75 27.69
CA LYS A 297 11.83 -18.92 29.02
C LYS A 297 12.29 -17.55 29.54
N ASP A 298 11.90 -17.23 30.76
CA ASP A 298 12.20 -15.96 31.43
C ASP A 298 11.61 -14.70 30.76
N LEU A 299 10.62 -14.85 29.87
CA LEU A 299 9.90 -13.73 29.22
C LEU A 299 10.82 -12.78 28.42
N THR A 300 11.89 -13.32 27.86
CA THR A 300 12.95 -12.58 27.14
C THR A 300 12.59 -12.24 25.70
N ILE A 301 11.61 -12.95 25.11
CA ILE A 301 11.19 -12.76 23.73
C ILE A 301 9.86 -12.01 23.71
N THR A 302 9.71 -11.04 22.83
CA THR A 302 8.45 -10.33 22.58
C THR A 302 7.88 -10.69 21.23
N GLU A 303 6.58 -10.96 21.18
CA GLU A 303 5.85 -11.30 19.96
C GLU A 303 4.64 -10.37 19.81
N LEU A 304 4.39 -9.91 18.59
CA LEU A 304 3.24 -9.07 18.27
C LEU A 304 2.03 -9.96 18.02
N VAL A 305 1.03 -9.87 18.89
CA VAL A 305 -0.20 -10.69 18.83
C VAL A 305 -1.37 -9.84 18.37
N TRP A 306 -2.08 -10.32 17.36
CA TRP A 306 -3.29 -9.66 16.87
C TRP A 306 -4.52 -10.07 17.69
N ILE A 307 -5.11 -9.12 18.40
CA ILE A 307 -6.46 -9.29 18.97
C ILE A 307 -7.45 -8.82 17.90
N LYS A 308 -8.03 -9.80 17.21
CA LYS A 308 -8.96 -9.60 16.10
C LYS A 308 -10.16 -8.74 16.51
N PRO A 309 -10.68 -7.87 15.61
CA PRO A 309 -11.95 -7.22 15.83
C PRO A 309 -13.08 -8.24 15.84
N THR A 310 -14.15 -7.94 16.56
CA THR A 310 -15.34 -8.79 16.61
C THR A 310 -16.57 -8.00 16.22
N LEU A 311 -17.45 -8.61 15.42
CA LEU A 311 -18.73 -8.02 15.07
C LEU A 311 -19.72 -8.26 16.22
N VAL A 312 -20.22 -7.19 16.83
CA VAL A 312 -21.17 -7.26 17.96
C VAL A 312 -22.57 -7.01 17.44
N GLY A 313 -23.52 -7.85 17.86
CA GLY A 313 -24.94 -7.70 17.51
C GLY A 313 -25.39 -8.46 16.26
N GLY A 314 -24.48 -9.09 15.51
CA GLY A 314 -24.80 -10.12 14.53
C GLY A 314 -25.24 -11.43 15.21
N SER A 315 -25.88 -12.32 14.46
CA SER A 315 -26.17 -13.71 14.88
C SER A 315 -24.92 -14.33 15.53
N GLU A 316 -25.08 -15.04 16.64
CA GLU A 316 -23.97 -15.62 17.42
C GLU A 316 -22.95 -16.34 16.53
N VAL A 317 -21.74 -15.76 16.43
CA VAL A 317 -20.57 -16.56 16.09
C VAL A 317 -20.31 -17.43 17.32
N ILE A 318 -20.55 -18.74 17.20
CA ILE A 318 -20.12 -19.73 18.18
C ILE A 318 -18.59 -19.80 18.08
N ASP A 319 -17.93 -18.82 18.67
CA ASP A 319 -16.50 -18.86 18.90
C ASP A 319 -16.31 -19.71 20.16
N SER A 320 -16.07 -21.01 19.95
CA SER A 320 -15.76 -21.96 21.03
C SER A 320 -14.35 -21.75 21.58
N VAL A 321 -14.07 -20.55 22.09
CA VAL A 321 -12.97 -20.34 23.04
C VAL A 321 -13.45 -19.38 24.13
N ARG A 322 -14.37 -19.87 24.98
CA ARG A 322 -14.51 -19.40 26.36
C ARG A 322 -13.69 -20.32 27.25
N GLU A 323 -12.62 -19.78 27.82
CA GLU A 323 -12.18 -19.92 29.21
C GLU A 323 -10.92 -19.03 29.33
N TYR A 324 -10.79 -18.14 30.31
CA TYR A 324 -10.71 -18.47 31.73
C TYR A 324 -11.50 -17.50 32.61
N LYS A 325 -12.17 -18.08 33.60
CA LYS A 325 -12.48 -17.37 34.85
C LYS A 325 -11.19 -17.23 35.66
N VAL A 326 -10.94 -16.05 36.17
CA VAL A 326 -10.10 -15.87 37.36
C VAL A 326 -11.07 -15.58 38.50
N ASN A 327 -10.93 -16.33 39.59
CA ASN A 327 -11.82 -16.33 40.76
C ASN A 327 -12.10 -14.94 41.31
#